data_AF-A0A358DIA4-F1
#
_entry.id   AF-A0A358DIA4-F1
#
_cell.length_a   1.000
_cell.length_b   1.000
_cell.length_c   1.000
_cell.angle_alpha   90.00
_cell.angle_beta   90.00
_cell.angle_gamma   90.00
#
_symmetry.space_group_name_H-M   'P 1'
#
loop_
_entity.id
_entity.type
_entity.pdbx_description
1 polymer ?
#
loop_
_entity_poly.entity_id
_entity_poly.type
_entity_poly.pdbx_seq_one_letter_code
_entity_poly.pdbx_strand_id
1 'polypeptide(L)'
;GKISFFLKTIPNAVLGGIMLLLFGMIAATGVNNMIANKTDMSVTRNLIIVSLILTTGIGGAIFKIGDFTFAGIGLAAMVGVVLNLILPGHK
;
A
#
# COMPACT_ATOMS: atom_id res chain seq x y z
N GLY A 1 -30.43 17.50 6.32
CA GLY A 1 -30.76 16.23 7.00
C GLY A 1 -30.10 16.20 8.38
N LYS A 2 -30.83 15.77 9.42
CA LYS A 2 -30.41 15.79 10.84
C LYS A 2 -29.04 15.11 11.11
N ILE A 3 -28.67 14.13 10.30
CA ILE A 3 -27.44 13.33 10.42
C ILE A 3 -26.18 14.17 10.09
N SER A 4 -26.28 15.11 9.15
CA SER A 4 -25.15 15.96 8.75
C SER A 4 -24.80 17.01 9.81
N PHE A 5 -25.73 17.36 10.71
CA PHE A 5 -25.47 18.26 11.83
C PHE A 5 -24.68 17.55 12.93
N PHE A 6 -25.01 16.29 13.22
CA PHE A 6 -24.24 15.44 14.16
C PHE A 6 -22.81 15.17 13.68
N LEU A 7 -22.61 14.98 12.37
CA LEU A 7 -21.26 14.83 11.79
C LEU A 7 -20.44 16.13 11.88
N LYS A 8 -21.09 17.31 11.79
CA LYS A 8 -20.42 18.61 11.97
C LYS A 8 -20.00 18.88 13.43
N THR A 9 -20.60 18.22 14.41
CA THR A 9 -20.18 18.29 15.82
C THR A 9 -18.88 17.53 16.09
N ILE A 10 -18.44 16.64 15.19
CA ILE A 10 -17.15 15.94 15.34
C ILE A 10 -16.03 16.89 14.89
N PRO A 11 -15.05 17.22 15.76
CA PRO A 11 -13.93 18.06 15.37
C PRO A 11 -13.14 17.44 14.21
N ASN A 12 -12.72 18.26 13.25
CA ASN A 12 -11.90 17.81 12.11
C ASN A 12 -10.63 17.05 12.54
N ALA A 13 -10.06 17.40 13.69
CA ALA A 13 -8.90 16.72 14.27
C ALA A 13 -9.19 15.24 14.59
N VAL A 14 -10.39 14.90 15.07
CA VAL A 14 -10.78 13.52 15.37
C VAL A 14 -11.02 12.73 14.09
N LEU A 15 -11.64 13.36 13.08
CA LEU A 15 -11.84 12.75 11.77
C LEU A 15 -10.51 12.34 11.13
N GLY A 16 -9.50 13.22 11.19
CA GLY A 16 -8.15 12.92 10.73
C GLY A 16 -7.49 11.78 11.50
N GLY A 17 -7.67 11.74 12.83
CA GLY A 17 -7.16 10.66 13.68
C GLY A 17 -7.76 9.29 13.33
N ILE A 18 -9.07 9.22 13.11
CA ILE A 18 -9.74 7.98 12.70
C ILE A 18 -9.24 7.53 11.33
N MET A 19 -9.08 8.44 10.37
CA MET A 19 -8.54 8.10 9.04
C MET A 19 -7.11 7.55 9.13
N LEU A 20 -6.25 8.15 9.95
CA LEU A 20 -4.89 7.66 10.18
C LEU A 20 -4.90 6.22 10.75
N LEU A 21 -5.78 5.96 11.73
CA LEU A 21 -5.95 4.62 12.30
C LEU A 21 -6.48 3.61 11.29
N LEU A 22 -7.46 4.00 10.46
CA LEU A 22 -8.02 3.13 9.42
C LEU A 22 -6.97 2.76 8.37
N PHE A 23 -6.24 3.74 7.83
CA PHE A 23 -5.17 3.45 6.86
C PHE A 23 -4.02 2.67 7.50
N GLY A 24 -3.65 2.98 8.75
CA GLY A 24 -2.64 2.23 9.50
C GLY A 24 -3.04 0.78 9.75
N MET A 25 -4.32 0.53 10.07
CA MET A 25 -4.85 -0.82 10.26
C MET A 25 -4.81 -1.63 8.96
N ILE A 26 -5.17 -1.04 7.82
CA ILE A 26 -5.06 -1.70 6.51
C ILE A 26 -3.61 -2.13 6.22
N ALA A 27 -2.64 -1.24 6.47
CA ALA A 27 -1.22 -1.55 6.31
C ALA A 27 -0.76 -2.68 7.26
N ALA A 28 -1.16 -2.60 8.54
CA ALA A 28 -0.82 -3.62 9.55
C ALA A 28 -1.40 -5.00 9.19
N THR A 29 -2.65 -5.06 8.69
CA THR A 29 -3.25 -6.31 8.20
C THR A 29 -2.49 -6.87 6.99
N GLY A 30 -2.00 -6.03 6.09
CA GLY A 30 -1.15 -6.46 4.97
C GLY A 30 0.16 -7.12 5.44
N VAL A 31 0.84 -6.50 6.41
CA VAL A 31 2.07 -7.07 7.01
C VAL A 31 1.75 -8.37 7.76
N ASN A 32 0.65 -8.41 8.51
CA ASN A 32 0.22 -9.62 9.22
C ASN A 32 -0.06 -10.76 8.24
N ASN A 33 -0.74 -10.49 7.11
CA ASN A 33 -0.98 -11.48 6.07
C ASN A 33 0.34 -12.05 5.49
N MET A 34 1.36 -11.21 5.33
CA MET A 34 2.68 -11.63 4.85
C MET A 34 3.38 -12.58 5.84
N ILE A 35 3.23 -12.34 7.14
CA ILE A 35 3.74 -13.21 8.21
C ILE A 35 2.93 -14.52 8.27
N ALA A 36 1.59 -14.43 8.20
CA ALA A 36 0.68 -15.58 8.24
C ALA A 36 0.94 -16.55 7.08
N ASN A 37 1.22 -16.02 5.88
CA ASN A 37 1.60 -16.82 4.71
C ASN A 37 3.06 -17.27 4.71
N LYS A 38 3.82 -17.01 5.80
CA LYS A 38 5.24 -17.36 5.95
C LYS A 38 6.10 -16.89 4.76
N THR A 39 5.90 -15.65 4.34
CA THR A 39 6.70 -15.07 3.25
C THR A 39 8.15 -14.95 3.73
N ASP A 40 9.05 -15.77 3.18
CA ASP A 40 10.45 -15.76 3.61
C ASP A 40 11.15 -14.50 3.12
N MET A 41 11.43 -13.59 4.07
CA MET A 41 12.17 -12.34 3.86
C MET A 41 13.69 -12.56 3.76
N SER A 42 14.17 -13.74 4.14
CA SER A 42 15.59 -14.10 4.05
C SER A 42 16.00 -14.35 2.59
N VAL A 43 15.02 -14.68 1.74
CA VAL A 43 15.22 -14.81 0.29
C VAL A 43 15.34 -13.41 -0.32
N THR A 44 16.52 -13.11 -0.86
CA THR A 44 16.84 -11.84 -1.53
C THR A 44 15.78 -11.42 -2.56
N ARG A 45 15.20 -12.38 -3.30
CA ARG A 45 14.11 -12.13 -4.26
C ARG A 45 12.89 -11.46 -3.60
N ASN A 46 12.39 -12.04 -2.52
CA ASN A 46 11.19 -11.53 -1.84
C ASN A 46 11.48 -10.19 -1.19
N LEU A 47 12.68 -10.04 -0.60
CA LEU A 47 13.13 -8.78 -0.02
C LEU A 47 13.17 -7.65 -1.06
N ILE A 48 13.73 -7.91 -2.25
CA ILE A 48 13.76 -6.94 -3.35
C ILE A 48 12.35 -6.55 -3.79
N ILE A 49 11.45 -7.53 -3.99
CA ILE A 49 10.06 -7.27 -4.42
C ILE A 49 9.34 -6.39 -3.39
N VAL A 50 9.40 -6.76 -2.11
CA VAL A 50 8.74 -6.01 -1.03
C VAL A 50 9.33 -4.60 -0.89
N SER A 51 10.66 -4.47 -0.95
CA SER A 51 11.35 -3.18 -0.87
C SER A 51 10.91 -2.24 -2.01
N LEU A 52 10.87 -2.74 -3.26
CA LEU A 52 10.42 -1.94 -4.39
C LEU A 52 8.94 -1.55 -4.31
N ILE A 53 8.05 -2.45 -3.88
CA ILE A 53 6.64 -2.12 -3.68
C ILE A 53 6.50 -1.01 -2.63
N LEU A 54 7.21 -1.13 -1.50
CA LEU A 54 7.19 -0.13 -0.42
C LEU A 54 7.75 1.22 -0.88
N THR A 55 8.90 1.23 -1.54
CA THR A 55 9.52 2.48 -2.04
C THR A 55 8.66 3.15 -3.10
N THR A 56 8.07 2.38 -4.03
CA THR A 56 7.23 2.93 -5.10
C THR A 56 5.88 3.41 -4.57
N GLY A 57 5.29 2.68 -3.61
CA GLY A 57 3.99 2.99 -3.02
C GLY A 57 4.01 4.13 -2.02
N ILE A 58 4.97 4.13 -1.08
CA ILE A 58 5.12 5.19 -0.07
C ILE A 58 5.84 6.41 -0.66
N GLY A 59 6.84 6.19 -1.51
CA GLY A 59 7.62 7.26 -2.14
C GLY A 59 6.85 8.08 -3.17
N GLY A 60 5.60 7.73 -3.46
CA GLY A 60 4.74 8.51 -4.34
C GLY A 60 5.22 8.51 -5.79
N ALA A 61 5.71 7.36 -6.29
CA ALA A 61 6.11 7.25 -7.67
C ALA A 61 4.91 7.52 -8.60
N ILE A 62 5.13 8.35 -9.61
CA ILE A 62 4.14 8.72 -10.61
C ILE A 62 4.71 8.38 -11.97
N PHE A 63 4.07 7.44 -12.65
CA PHE A 63 4.42 7.04 -13.99
C PHE A 63 3.41 7.67 -14.97
N LYS A 64 3.91 8.57 -15.82
CA LYS A 64 3.12 9.25 -16.84
C LYS A 64 3.51 8.71 -18.20
N ILE A 65 2.57 8.08 -18.92
CA ILE A 65 2.71 7.74 -20.34
C ILE A 65 1.61 8.50 -21.08
N GLY A 66 1.97 9.58 -21.78
CA GLY A 66 1.01 10.45 -22.46
C GLY A 66 -0.03 11.03 -21.49
N ASP A 67 -1.31 10.87 -21.81
CA ASP A 67 -2.44 11.30 -20.96
C ASP A 67 -2.72 10.37 -19.77
N PHE A 68 -2.07 9.19 -19.71
CA PHE A 68 -2.31 8.21 -18.66
C PHE A 68 -1.34 8.41 -17.48
N THR A 69 -1.87 8.75 -16.31
CA THR A 69 -1.10 8.90 -15.07
C THR A 69 -1.39 7.73 -14.13
N PHE A 70 -0.41 6.84 -13.94
CA PHE A 70 -0.43 5.84 -12.89
C PHE A 70 0.32 6.38 -11.66
N ALA A 71 -0.35 6.42 -10.51
CA ALA A 71 0.22 6.95 -9.29
C ALA A 71 -0.11 6.08 -8.07
N GLY A 72 0.77 6.15 -7.07
CA GLY A 72 0.54 5.61 -5.74
C GLY A 72 0.39 4.09 -5.70
N ILE A 73 -0.63 3.61 -4.99
CA ILE A 73 -0.82 2.20 -4.63
C ILE A 73 -1.02 1.32 -5.87
N GLY A 74 -1.71 1.82 -6.90
CA GLY A 74 -1.94 1.08 -8.15
C GLY A 74 -0.66 0.82 -8.94
N LEU A 75 0.23 1.81 -9.02
CA LEU A 75 1.54 1.66 -9.66
C LEU A 75 2.42 0.69 -8.87
N ALA A 76 2.46 0.82 -7.55
CA ALA A 76 3.23 -0.06 -6.67
C ALA A 76 2.81 -1.54 -6.79
N ALA A 77 1.50 -1.80 -6.85
CA ALA A 77 0.97 -3.15 -7.05
C ALA A 77 1.35 -3.72 -8.43
N MET A 78 1.25 -2.91 -9.49
CA MET A 78 1.67 -3.31 -10.84
C MET A 78 3.15 -3.69 -10.87
N VAL A 79 4.02 -2.82 -10.33
CA VAL A 79 5.47 -3.07 -10.24
C VAL A 79 5.73 -4.36 -9.45
N GLY A 80 5.04 -4.58 -8.34
CA GLY A 80 5.15 -5.80 -7.53
C GLY A 80 4.79 -7.07 -8.31
N VAL A 81 3.67 -7.06 -9.03
CA VAL A 81 3.22 -8.20 -9.85
C VAL A 81 4.20 -8.48 -10.98
N VAL A 82 4.64 -7.44 -11.69
CA VAL A 82 5.59 -7.55 -12.80
C VAL A 82 6.94 -8.10 -12.31
N LEU A 83 7.48 -7.60 -11.20
CA LEU A 83 8.71 -8.13 -10.64
C LEU A 83 8.56 -9.57 -10.15
N ASN A 84 7.42 -9.90 -9.53
CA ASN A 84 7.16 -11.27 -9.12
C ASN A 84 7.03 -12.25 -10.31
N LEU A 85 6.73 -11.77 -11.51
CA LEU A 85 6.72 -12.59 -12.74
C LEU A 85 8.10 -12.69 -13.39
N ILE A 86 8.87 -11.59 -13.41
CA ILE A 86 10.17 -11.53 -14.10
C ILE A 86 11.27 -12.20 -13.29
N LEU A 87 11.28 -12.05 -11.96
CA LEU A 87 12.33 -12.67 -11.15
C LEU A 87 12.13 -14.19 -11.12
N PRO A 88 13.05 -15.01 -11.68
CA PRO A 88 12.92 -16.46 -11.64
C PRO A 88 12.96 -16.95 -10.19
N GLY A 89 12.04 -17.84 -9.83
CA GLY A 89 12.08 -18.54 -8.55
C GLY A 89 13.28 -19.49 -8.55
N HIS A 90 14.20 -19.31 -7.60
CA HIS A 90 15.17 -20.36 -7.32
C HIS A 90 14.39 -21.54 -6.70
N LYS A 91 14.66 -22.75 -7.19
CA LYS A 91 14.12 -23.99 -6.63
C LYS A 91 14.45 -24.12 -5.15
#